data_AF-A0A938S8U8-F1
#
_entry.id   AF-A0A938S8U8-F1
#
_cell.length_a   1.000
_cell.length_b   1.000
_cell.length_c   1.000
_cell.angle_alpha   90.00
_cell.angle_beta   90.00
_cell.angle_gamma   90.00
#
_symmetry.space_group_name_H-M   'P 1'
#
loop_
_entity.id
_entity.type
_entity.pdbx_description
1 polymer ?
#
loop_
_entity_poly.entity_id
_entity_poly.type
_entity_poly.pdbx_seq_one_letter_code
_entity_poly.pdbx_strand_id
1 'polypeptide(L)' 'MATSIQFLRYPPYTVPVEIKKRSRDFEYQQRKYGKEELSRSLVLCAFHDHEVMPKHIDVVELDALCEHARHFDS' A
#
# COMPACT_ATOMS: atom_id res chain seq x y z
N MET A 1 -18.81 -5.40 3.45
CA MET A 1 -18.36 -5.90 2.14
C MET A 1 -16.91 -5.49 2.00
N ALA A 2 -15.96 -6.42 2.02
CA ALA A 2 -14.54 -6.08 1.87
C ALA A 2 -14.29 -5.75 0.40
N THR A 3 -13.84 -4.53 0.11
CA THR A 3 -13.47 -4.11 -1.24
C THR A 3 -12.18 -4.83 -1.61
N SER A 4 -12.23 -5.69 -2.61
CA SER A 4 -11.03 -6.36 -3.14
C SER A 4 -10.45 -5.58 -4.31
N ILE A 5 -9.17 -5.23 -4.25
CA ILE A 5 -8.46 -4.57 -5.34
C ILE A 5 -7.47 -5.58 -5.95
N GLN A 6 -7.54 -5.75 -7.26
CA GLN A 6 -6.64 -6.63 -7.99
C GLN A 6 -5.73 -5.79 -8.88
N PHE A 7 -4.43 -6.00 -8.77
CA PHE A 7 -3.44 -5.40 -9.67
C PHE A 7 -3.11 -6.41 -10.76
N LEU A 8 -3.45 -6.07 -12.02
CA LEU A 8 -3.16 -6.92 -13.18
C LEU A 8 -3.63 -8.37 -12.94
N ARG A 9 -2.71 -9.34 -13.02
CA ARG A 9 -2.96 -10.78 -12.79
C ARG A 9 -2.53 -11.26 -11.41
N TYR A 10 -2.10 -10.38 -10.52
CA TYR A 10 -1.74 -10.76 -9.15
C TYR A 10 -2.98 -11.13 -8.34
N PRO A 11 -2.84 -11.94 -7.28
CA PRO A 11 -3.95 -12.23 -6.37
C PRO A 11 -4.62 -10.95 -5.85
N PRO A 12 -5.96 -10.94 -5.68
CA PRO A 12 -6.67 -9.77 -5.18
C PRO A 12 -6.25 -9.45 -3.75
N TYR A 13 -5.92 -8.19 -3.51
CA TYR A 13 -5.75 -7.65 -2.17
C TYR A 13 -7.14 -7.49 -1.55
N THR A 14 -7.40 -8.25 -0.48
CA THR A 14 -8.62 -8.14 0.34
C THR A 14 -8.44 -7.15 1.50
N VAL A 15 -7.35 -6.39 1.47
CA VAL A 15 -6.95 -5.44 2.50
C VAL A 15 -7.28 -4.01 2.07
N PRO A 16 -7.55 -3.09 3.02
CA PRO A 16 -7.73 -1.68 2.71
C PRO A 16 -6.55 -1.11 1.93
N VAL A 17 -6.85 -0.32 0.90
CA VAL A 17 -5.86 0.43 0.12
C VAL A 17 -5.93 1.90 0.51
N GLU A 18 -4.82 2.46 0.96
CA GLU A 18 -4.65 3.89 1.23
C GLU A 18 -3.88 4.54 0.09
N ILE A 19 -4.40 5.64 -0.45
CA ILE A 19 -3.72 6.43 -1.47
C ILE A 19 -3.10 7.66 -0.78
N LYS A 20 -1.78 7.80 -0.86
CA LYS A 20 -1.06 8.93 -0.26
C LYS A 20 -0.04 9.52 -1.23
N LYS A 21 0.34 10.78 -1.02
CA LYS A 21 1.46 11.37 -1.77
C LYS A 21 2.79 10.76 -1.34
N ARG A 22 2.99 10.58 -0.04
CA ARG A 22 4.20 10.01 0.58
C ARG A 22 3.83 8.79 1.41
N SER A 23 4.73 7.83 1.53
CA SER A 23 4.53 6.66 2.39
C SER A 23 4.74 6.94 3.89
N ARG A 24 4.96 8.20 4.29
CA ARG A 24 5.08 8.60 5.69
C ARG A 24 3.76 9.16 6.26
N ASP A 25 3.82 9.66 7.49
CA ASP A 25 2.69 10.28 8.18
C ASP A 25 1.55 9.30 8.49
N PHE A 26 1.91 8.06 8.85
CA PHE A 26 0.99 7.07 9.45
C PHE A 26 0.81 7.26 10.96
N GLU A 27 1.40 8.29 11.56
CA GLU A 27 1.38 8.50 13.01
C GLU A 27 -0.02 8.43 13.60
N TYR A 28 -1.02 9.03 12.93
CA TYR A 28 -2.39 8.99 13.41
C TYR A 28 -2.94 7.56 13.46
N GLN A 29 -2.76 6.78 12.39
CA GLN A 29 -3.24 5.39 12.35
C GLN A 29 -2.44 4.49 13.30
N GLN A 30 -1.12 4.65 13.36
CA GLN A 30 -0.25 3.92 14.30
C GLN A 30 -0.58 4.21 15.77
N ARG A 31 -0.99 5.45 16.09
CA ARG A 31 -1.42 5.83 17.45
C ARG A 31 -2.82 5.32 17.77
N LYS A 32 -3.72 5.30 16.78
CA LYS A 32 -5.15 4.97 16.97
C LYS A 32 -5.42 3.46 17.03
N TYR A 33 -4.76 2.70 16.17
CA TYR A 33 -4.86 1.24 16.08
C TYR A 33 -3.43 0.77 16.31
N GLY A 34 -2.99 0.41 17.51
CA GLY A 34 -1.57 0.23 17.83
C GLY A 34 -0.73 -0.62 16.83
N LYS A 35 0.59 -0.73 17.03
CA LYS A 35 1.51 -1.44 16.11
C LYS A 35 1.08 -2.88 15.73
N GLU A 36 0.25 -3.53 16.53
CA GLU A 36 -0.30 -4.87 16.27
C GLU A 36 -1.76 -4.85 15.76
N GLU A 37 -2.48 -3.73 15.90
CA GLU A 37 -3.89 -3.57 15.52
C GLU A 37 -4.10 -2.85 14.19
N LEU A 38 -3.04 -2.30 13.59
CA LEU A 38 -3.09 -1.90 12.19
C LEU A 38 -3.38 -3.15 11.36
N SER A 39 -4.66 -3.31 11.01
CA SER A 39 -5.12 -4.29 10.03
C SER A 39 -4.22 -4.18 8.80
N ARG A 40 -3.78 -5.32 8.27
CA ARG A 40 -2.93 -5.34 7.09
C ARG A 40 -3.49 -4.39 6.03
N SER A 41 -2.67 -3.49 5.50
CA SER A 41 -3.11 -2.50 4.50
C SER A 41 -2.05 -2.31 3.44
N LEU A 42 -2.49 -1.83 2.27
CA LEU A 42 -1.63 -1.49 1.16
C LEU A 42 -1.62 0.02 1.00
N VAL A 43 -0.43 0.61 0.89
CA VAL A 43 -0.25 2.03 0.63
C VAL A 43 0.21 2.20 -0.80
N LEU A 44 -0.61 2.85 -1.61
CA LEU A 44 -0.22 3.32 -2.94
C LEU A 44 0.29 4.76 -2.80
N CYS A 45 1.57 4.99 -3.09
CA CYS A 45 2.17 6.32 -2.94
C CYS A 45 2.97 6.81 -4.14
N ALA A 46 3.08 8.13 -4.30
CA ALA A 46 3.95 8.73 -5.31
C ALA A 46 5.43 8.72 -4.89
N PHE A 47 5.72 8.85 -3.59
CA PHE A 47 7.08 8.84 -3.06
C PHE A 47 7.19 7.93 -1.84
N HIS A 48 8.07 6.95 -1.89
CA HIS A 48 8.42 6.16 -0.70
C HIS A 48 9.54 6.85 0.08
N ASP A 49 9.25 7.23 1.31
CA ASP A 49 10.17 7.96 2.18
C ASP A 49 10.04 7.54 3.66
N HIS A 50 9.58 6.32 3.89
CA HIS A 50 9.44 5.74 5.23
C HIS A 50 10.56 4.73 5.47
N GLU A 51 11.48 5.04 6.40
CA GLU A 51 12.71 4.26 6.59
C GLU A 51 12.48 2.81 7.05
N VAL A 52 11.51 2.59 7.96
CA VAL A 52 11.19 1.25 8.49
C VAL A 52 9.69 1.02 8.45
N MET A 53 9.20 0.35 7.41
CA MET A 53 7.77 0.06 7.31
C MET A 53 7.31 -0.97 8.36
N PRO A 54 6.13 -0.77 8.99
CA PRO A 54 5.53 -1.81 9.81
C PRO A 54 5.25 -3.08 9.00
N LYS A 55 5.44 -4.26 9.60
CA LYS A 55 5.36 -5.58 8.92
C LYS A 55 4.01 -5.89 8.26
N HIS A 56 2.94 -5.23 8.69
CA HIS A 56 1.58 -5.43 8.18
C HIS A 56 1.19 -4.38 7.14
N ILE A 57 2.09 -3.45 6.76
CA ILE A 57 1.83 -2.45 5.73
C ILE A 57 2.66 -2.79 4.50
N ASP A 58 1.97 -3.11 3.41
CA ASP A 58 2.60 -3.23 2.10
C ASP A 58 2.65 -1.83 1.46
N VAL A 59 3.73 -1.49 0.73
CA VAL A 59 3.85 -0.22 0.01
C VAL A 59 4.10 -0.49 -1.47
N VAL A 60 3.37 0.22 -2.33
CA VAL A 60 3.56 0.23 -3.77
C VAL A 60 3.78 1.66 -4.22
N GLU A 61 4.92 1.90 -4.86
CA GLU A 61 5.17 3.17 -5.54
C GLU A 61 4.43 3.23 -6.87
N LEU A 62 3.75 4.34 -7.12
CA LEU A 62 2.93 4.52 -8.30
C LEU A 62 3.74 4.48 -9.59
N ASP A 63 4.94 5.09 -9.60
CA ASP A 63 5.79 5.11 -10.78
C ASP A 63 6.29 3.70 -11.12
N ALA A 64 6.73 2.93 -10.12
CA ALA A 64 7.13 1.54 -10.28
C ALA A 64 5.96 0.65 -10.75
N LEU A 65 4.75 0.87 -10.23
CA LEU A 65 3.55 0.17 -10.68
C LEU A 65 3.24 0.50 -12.15
N CYS A 66 3.29 1.78 -12.53
CA CYS A 66 3.05 2.21 -13.91
C CYS A 66 4.11 1.65 -14.87
N GLU A 67 5.38 1.66 -14.45
CA GLU A 67 6.46 1.06 -15.22
C GLU A 67 6.24 -0.44 -15.41
N HIS A 68 5.92 -1.16 -14.34
CA HIS A 68 5.63 -2.58 -14.42
C HIS A 68 4.44 -2.87 -15.34
N ALA A 69 3.36 -2.10 -15.22
CA ALA A 69 2.16 -2.26 -16.06
C ALA A 69 2.47 -2.09 -17.56
N ARG A 70 3.35 -1.14 -17.92
CA ARG A 70 3.78 -0.95 -19.32
C ARG A 70 4.52 -2.16 -19.90
N HIS A 71 5.20 -2.95 -19.08
CA HIS A 71 5.93 -4.15 -19.50
C HIS A 71 5.10 -5.44 -19.38
N PHE A 72 3.92 -5.37 -18.77
CA PHE A 72 3.06 -6.53 -18.53
C PHE A 72 2.07 -6.78 -19.67
N ASP A 73 1.72 -5.74 -20.43
CA ASP A 73 0.81 -5.80 -21.59
C ASP A 73 1.54 -6.03 -22.95
N SER A 74 2.85 -6.32 -22.91
CA SER A 74 3.68 -6.63 -24.10
C SER A 74 3.97 -8.12 -24.25
#